data_AF-A0A5P9F3H6-F1
#
_entry.id   AF-A0A5P9F3H6-F1
#
_cell.length_a   1.000
_cell.length_b   1.000
_cell.length_c   1.000
_cell.angle_alpha   90.00
_cell.angle_beta   90.00
_cell.angle_gamma   90.00
#
_symmetry.space_group_name_H-M   'P 1'
#
loop_
_entity.id
_entity.type
_entity.pdbx_description
1 polymer ?
#
loop_
_entity_poly.entity_id
_entity_poly.type
_entity_poly.pdbx_seq_one_letter_code
_entity_poly.pdbx_strand_id
1 'polypeptide(L)' 'MKPAQSAAFQEGTGNVFTAGELLWTIQAIGSTAVFLYVSWLCYRAYEDYGTGAIAAKDMVIVWLRSVFVMMVLLYLIVK' A
#
# COMPACT_ATOMS: atom_id res chain seq x y z
N MET A 1 20.65 5.44 -4.93
CA MET A 1 21.51 4.33 -5.41
C MET A 1 22.74 4.95 -6.08
N LYS A 2 23.97 4.49 -5.78
CA LYS A 2 25.16 5.03 -6.47
C LYS A 2 25.22 4.49 -7.91
N PRO A 3 25.75 5.23 -8.88
CA PRO A 3 25.81 4.81 -10.30
C PRO A 3 26.44 3.42 -10.49
N ALA A 4 27.51 3.11 -9.74
CA ALA A 4 28.17 1.80 -9.78
C ALA A 4 27.29 0.64 -9.29
N GLN A 5 26.35 0.88 -8.37
CA GLN A 5 25.45 -0.14 -7.86
C GLN A 5 24.33 -0.45 -8.85
N SER A 6 23.83 0.57 -9.55
CA SER A 6 22.81 0.40 -10.59
C SER A 6 23.35 -0.37 -11.80
N ALA A 7 24.59 -0.09 -12.20
CA ALA A 7 25.27 -0.80 -13.28
C ALA A 7 25.51 -2.28 -12.93
N ALA A 8 26.04 -2.57 -11.74
CA ALA A 8 26.25 -3.95 -11.28
C ALA A 8 24.92 -4.74 -11.17
N PHE A 9 23.83 -4.07 -10.78
CA PHE A 9 22.50 -4.70 -10.74
C PHE A 9 21.99 -5.04 -12.15
N GLN A 10 22.09 -4.10 -13.10
CA GLN A 10 21.66 -4.31 -14.49
C GLN A 10 22.45 -5.43 -15.19
N GLU A 11 23.75 -5.51 -14.92
CA GLU A 11 24.61 -6.57 -15.44
C GLU A 11 24.21 -7.94 -14.86
N GLY A 12 23.89 -8.01 -13.56
CA GLY A 12 23.41 -9.22 -12.90
C GLY A 12 22.01 -9.70 -13.33
N THR A 13 21.15 -8.79 -13.81
CA THR A 13 19.81 -9.14 -14.34
C THR A 13 19.81 -9.42 -15.84
N GLY A 14 20.99 -9.44 -16.49
CA GLY A 14 21.12 -9.66 -17.93
C GLY A 14 20.45 -8.57 -18.78
N ASN A 15 20.36 -7.34 -18.26
CA ASN A 15 19.63 -6.22 -18.87
C ASN A 15 18.12 -6.44 -19.09
N VAL A 16 17.51 -7.44 -18.45
CA VAL A 16 16.06 -7.69 -18.58
C VAL A 16 15.24 -6.69 -17.76
N PHE A 17 15.74 -6.26 -16.61
CA PHE A 17 15.10 -5.28 -15.72
C PHE A 17 16.12 -4.31 -15.15
N THR A 18 15.77 -3.03 -15.11
CA THR A 18 16.51 -2.02 -14.36
C THR A 18 16.16 -2.05 -12.87
N ALA A 19 17.07 -1.55 -12.03
CA ALA A 19 16.82 -1.44 -10.59
C ALA A 19 15.61 -0.54 -10.27
N GLY A 20 15.36 0.48 -11.09
CA GLY A 20 14.21 1.38 -10.94
C GLY A 20 12.88 0.68 -11.25
N GLU A 21 12.83 -0.11 -12.31
CA GLU A 21 11.62 -0.87 -12.68
C GLU A 21 11.26 -1.89 -11.61
N LEU A 22 12.24 -2.65 -11.10
CA LEU A 22 11.98 -3.62 -10.04
C LEU A 22 11.46 -2.95 -8.76
N LEU A 23 12.09 -1.83 -8.36
CA LEU A 23 11.67 -1.08 -7.18
C LEU A 23 10.23 -0.57 -7.34
N TRP A 24 9.91 0.00 -8.50
CA TRP A 24 8.56 0.47 -8.81
C TRP A 24 7.54 -0.66 -8.76
N THR A 25 7.85 -1.82 -9.35
CA THR A 25 6.96 -2.99 -9.34
C THR A 25 6.67 -3.46 -7.91
N ILE A 26 7.69 -3.56 -7.06
CA ILE A 26 7.52 -3.95 -5.66
C ILE A 26 6.65 -2.93 -4.91
N GLN A 27 6.90 -1.64 -5.11
CA GLN A 27 6.11 -0.58 -4.50
C GLN A 27 4.64 -0.63 -4.96
N ALA A 28 4.39 -0.85 -6.25
CA ALA A 28 3.04 -0.94 -6.82
C ALA A 28 2.27 -2.16 -6.29
N ILE A 29 2.93 -3.31 -6.14
CA ILE A 29 2.31 -4.51 -5.56
C ILE A 29 1.99 -4.27 -4.09
N GLY A 30 2.96 -3.74 -3.33
CA GLY A 30 2.78 -3.43 -1.91
C GLY A 30 1.66 -2.41 -1.67
N SER A 31 1.60 -1.36 -2.49
CA SER A 31 0.55 -0.34 -2.38
C SER A 31 -0.84 -0.90 -2.67
N THR A 32 -0.94 -1.78 -3.67
CA THR A 32 -2.20 -2.44 -4.03
C THR A 32 -2.67 -3.38 -2.92
N ALA A 33 -1.76 -4.15 -2.32
CA ALA A 33 -2.08 -5.04 -1.20
C ALA A 33 -2.62 -4.26 0.01
N VAL A 34 -1.98 -3.14 0.37
CA VAL A 34 -2.47 -2.29 1.47
C VAL A 34 -3.81 -1.65 1.13
N PHE A 35 -4.02 -1.19 -0.10
CA PHE A 35 -5.30 -0.63 -0.53
C PHE A 35 -6.45 -1.63 -0.42
N LEU A 36 -6.23 -2.88 -0.84
CA LEU A 36 -7.21 -3.96 -0.70
C LEU A 36 -7.50 -4.27 0.77
N TYR A 37 -6.47 -4.30 1.61
CA TYR A 37 -6.64 -4.49 3.04
C TYR A 37 -7.48 -3.38 3.70
N VAL A 38 -7.20 -2.12 3.37
CA VAL A 38 -7.96 -0.97 3.88
C VAL A 38 -9.41 -1.01 3.40
N SER A 39 -9.64 -1.37 2.13
CA SER A 39 -10.98 -1.54 1.57
C SER A 39 -11.76 -2.64 2.29
N TRP A 40 -11.10 -3.74 2.63
CA TRP A 40 -11.68 -4.83 3.41
C TRP A 40 -12.06 -4.41 4.84
N LEU A 41 -11.23 -3.60 5.51
CA LEU A 41 -11.56 -3.05 6.83
C LEU A 41 -12.81 -2.17 6.79
N CYS A 42 -12.96 -1.33 5.76
CA CYS A 42 -14.14 -0.50 5.60
C CYS A 42 -15.41 -1.35 5.37
N TYR A 43 -15.30 -2.40 4.56
CA TYR A 43 -16.38 -3.37 4.34
C TYR A 43 -16.77 -4.10 5.62
N ARG A 44 -15.79 -4.62 6.39
CA ARG A 44 -16.05 -5.29 7.67
C ARG A 44 -16.73 -4.37 8.68
N ALA A 45 -16.27 -3.12 8.80
CA ALA A 45 -16.91 -2.15 9.69
C ALA A 45 -18.37 -1.90 9.29
N TYR A 46 -18.70 -1.93 8.00
CA TYR A 46 -20.08 -1.79 7.54
C TYR A 46 -20.93 -3.02 7.87
N GLU A 47 -20.39 -4.23 7.70
CA GLU A 47 -21.04 -5.48 8.09
C GLU A 47 -21.28 -5.56 9.61
N ASP A 48 -20.28 -5.19 10.41
CA ASP A 48 -20.35 -5.14 11.87
C ASP A 48 -21.38 -4.11 12.35
N TYR A 49 -21.53 -2.99 11.63
CA TYR A 49 -22.61 -2.04 11.88
C TYR A 49 -23.98 -2.62 11.54
N GLY A 50 -24.12 -3.29 10.39
CA GLY A 50 -25.37 -3.93 9.96
C GLY A 50 -25.84 -5.06 10.89
N THR A 51 -24.91 -5.74 11.57
CA THR A 51 -25.20 -6.78 12.57
C THR A 51 -25.38 -6.22 13.98
N GLY A 52 -25.16 -4.91 14.19
CA GLY A 52 -25.25 -4.26 15.50
C GLY A 52 -24.07 -4.55 16.44
N ALA A 53 -22.97 -5.12 15.93
CA ALA A 53 -21.77 -5.40 16.71
C ALA A 53 -21.01 -4.10 17.09
N ILE A 54 -21.09 -3.06 16.25
CA ILE A 54 -20.52 -1.74 16.51
C ILE A 54 -21.54 -0.63 16.30
N ALA A 55 -21.35 0.52 16.96
CA ALA A 55 -22.17 1.69 16.72
C ALA A 55 -21.69 2.45 15.46
N ALA A 56 -22.57 3.27 14.87
CA ALA A 56 -22.25 4.07 13.68
C ALA A 56 -21.00 4.96 13.87
N LYS A 57 -20.78 5.48 15.09
CA LYS A 57 -19.59 6.27 15.42
C LYS A 57 -18.29 5.48 15.26
N ASP A 58 -18.31 4.19 15.63
CA ASP A 58 -17.13 3.34 15.62
C ASP A 58 -16.78 2.96 14.17
N MET A 59 -17.79 2.72 13.33
CA MET A 59 -17.64 2.54 11.89
C MET A 59 -16.96 3.75 11.23
N VAL A 60 -17.43 4.97 11.54
CA VAL A 60 -16.85 6.22 11.01
C VAL A 60 -15.40 6.39 11.47
N ILE A 61 -15.08 6.06 12.71
CA ILE A 61 -13.70 6.10 13.23
C ILE A 61 -12.80 5.12 12.46
N VAL A 62 -13.27 3.90 12.19
CA VAL A 62 -12.53 2.93 11.38
C VAL A 62 -12.26 3.48 9.98
N TRP A 63 -13.26 4.08 9.33
CA TRP A 63 -13.09 4.69 8.01
C TRP A 63 -12.09 5.86 8.01
N LEU A 64 -12.12 6.73 9.02
CA LEU A 64 -11.14 7.82 9.15
C LEU A 64 -9.72 7.29 9.33
N ARG A 65 -9.53 6.25 10.16
CA ARG A 65 -8.23 5.60 10.34
C ARG A 65 -7.74 4.94 9.05
N SER A 66 -8.64 4.30 8.31
CA SER A 66 -8.38 3.73 6.99
C SER A 66 -7.87 4.79 6.01
N VAL A 67 -8.51 5.96 5.95
CA VAL A 67 -8.05 7.10 5.11
C VAL A 67 -6.68 7.59 5.57
N PHE A 68 -6.44 7.69 6.88
CA PHE A 68 -5.14 8.09 7.42
C PHE A 68 -4.01 7.12 7.02
N VAL A 69 -4.25 5.80 7.09
CA VAL A 69 -3.29 4.79 6.61
C VAL A 69 -2.95 5.01 5.13
N MET A 70 -3.95 5.31 4.31
CA MET A 70 -3.72 5.61 2.89
C MET A 70 -2.89 6.89 2.68
N MET A 71 -3.11 7.94 3.47
CA MET A 71 -2.28 9.14 3.42
C MET A 71 -0.82 8.87 3.77
N VAL A 72 -0.57 8.04 4.80
CA VAL A 72 0.78 7.64 5.19
C VAL A 72 1.44 6.81 4.09
N LEU A 73 0.72 5.86 3.50
CA LEU A 73 1.20 5.04 2.40
C LEU A 73 1.62 5.91 1.19
N LEU A 74 0.77 6.88 0.81
CA LEU A 74 1.07 7.82 -0.28
C LEU A 74 2.33 8.64 0.01
N TYR A 75 2.50 9.12 1.25
CA TYR A 75 3.71 9.83 1.65
C TYR A 75 4.98 8.97 1.53
N LEU A 76 4.89 7.67 1.84
CA LEU A 76 6.01 6.74 1.75
C LEU A 76 6.35 6.30 0.31
N ILE A 77 5.38 6.35 -0.62
CA ILE A 77 5.60 5.97 -2.02
C ILE A 77 6.15 7.15 -2.84
N VAL A 78 5.75 8.38 -2.51
CA VAL A 78 6.14 9.60 -3.23
C VAL A 78 7.53 10.10 -2.83
N LYS A 79 8.08 9.64 -1.69
CA LYS A 79 9.42 9.99 -1.20
C LYS A 79 10.42 8.84 -1.38
#